data_AF-A0A9D7YB16-F1
#
_entry.id   AF-A0A9D7YB16-F1
#
_cell.length_a   1.000
_cell.length_b   1.000
_cell.length_c   1.000
_cell.angle_alpha   90.00
_cell.angle_beta   90.00
_cell.angle_gamma   90.00
#
_symmetry.space_group_name_H-M   'P 1'
#
loop_
_entity.id
_entity.type
_entity.pdbx_description
1 polymer ?
#
loop_
_entity_poly.entity_id
_entity_poly.type
_entity_poly.pdbx_seq_one_letter_code
_entity_poly.pdbx_strand_id
1 'polypeptide(L)'
;MKKLELLKVTFILRSDKKDTGASPVLMQIYLNGRRAYIGTGYKANFSEWDSENGKYRGNSAKILTMNEYMDRLKMDVIRMYNEMKSQNLDVTVDDLRRKLKGEEEKQSKTLLEVCEVYNEKYSSLVGIEIEKDTFRRYGAFKTKIGAFIKYSFKSKDILLTDLKYSFAIEYEHYLKTEAKLHQNTLVKYMQYLIRVVDFAVKYEWVEKIFWQGINVQSKKLRENI
;
A
#
# COMPACT_ATOMS: atom_id res chain seq x y z
N MET A 1 19.87 18.03 -21.89
CA MET A 1 19.92 16.67 -22.48
C MET A 1 18.95 15.78 -21.69
N LYS A 2 17.97 15.13 -22.34
CA LYS A 2 17.17 14.08 -21.68
C LYS A 2 18.11 12.91 -21.37
N LYS A 3 18.22 12.53 -20.10
CA LYS A 3 18.98 11.35 -19.69
C LYS A 3 18.32 10.13 -20.34
N LEU A 4 19.06 9.36 -21.12
CA LEU A 4 18.53 8.14 -21.76
C LEU A 4 18.26 7.12 -20.64
N GLU A 5 17.00 6.82 -20.38
CA GLU A 5 16.64 5.78 -19.43
C GLU A 5 16.82 4.41 -20.09
N LEU A 6 17.66 3.57 -19.49
CA LEU A 6 18.00 2.27 -20.03
C LEU A 6 17.27 1.18 -19.24
N LEU A 7 16.11 0.76 -19.76
CA LEU A 7 15.42 -0.45 -19.30
C LEU A 7 15.94 -1.66 -20.07
N LYS A 8 16.39 -2.69 -19.36
CA LYS A 8 16.76 -3.99 -19.93
C LYS A 8 16.15 -5.11 -19.11
N VAL A 9 15.52 -6.06 -19.78
CA VAL A 9 14.91 -7.25 -19.16
C VAL A 9 15.53 -8.49 -19.80
N THR A 10 16.12 -9.35 -18.97
CA THR A 10 16.82 -10.58 -19.36
C THR A 10 16.49 -11.72 -18.40
N PHE A 11 16.77 -12.97 -18.77
CA PHE A 11 16.59 -14.12 -17.90
C PHE A 11 17.94 -14.76 -17.57
N ILE A 12 18.10 -15.21 -16.33
CA ILE A 12 19.31 -15.86 -15.84
C ILE A 12 18.96 -17.10 -15.02
N LEU A 13 19.88 -18.07 -14.95
CA LEU A 13 19.79 -19.15 -13.98
C LEU A 13 20.42 -18.73 -12.65
N ARG A 14 19.79 -19.13 -11.55
CA ARG A 14 20.36 -18.95 -10.22
C ARG A 14 21.61 -19.81 -10.07
N SER A 15 22.77 -19.17 -9.85
CA SER A 15 24.08 -19.83 -9.86
C SER A 15 24.37 -20.65 -8.60
N ASP A 16 23.74 -20.34 -7.47
CA ASP A 16 23.86 -21.03 -6.18
C ASP A 16 23.29 -22.46 -6.17
N LYS A 17 22.57 -22.86 -7.23
CA LYS A 17 21.93 -24.18 -7.37
C LYS A 17 22.50 -25.05 -8.47
N LYS A 18 23.67 -24.67 -9.02
CA LYS A 18 24.33 -25.36 -10.14
C LYS A 18 24.52 -26.85 -9.94
N ASP A 19 24.79 -27.29 -8.71
CA ASP A 19 25.09 -28.69 -8.40
C ASP A 19 23.85 -29.53 -8.04
N THR A 20 22.66 -28.92 -8.01
CA THR A 20 21.41 -29.57 -7.58
C THR A 20 20.50 -30.00 -8.73
N GLY A 21 21.01 -29.99 -9.97
CA GLY A 21 20.24 -30.25 -11.19
C GLY A 21 19.54 -29.01 -11.73
N ALA A 22 18.22 -29.07 -11.90
CA ALA A 22 17.46 -27.99 -12.51
C ALA A 22 17.46 -26.73 -11.61
N SER A 23 17.99 -25.63 -12.14
CA SER A 23 18.13 -24.37 -11.43
C SER A 23 16.98 -23.40 -11.74
N PRO A 24 16.51 -22.60 -10.76
CA PRO A 24 15.47 -21.61 -11.00
C PRO A 24 15.87 -20.59 -12.06
N VAL A 25 14.94 -20.31 -12.97
CA VAL A 25 15.03 -19.20 -13.93
C VAL A 25 14.54 -17.94 -13.23
N LEU A 26 15.37 -16.90 -13.24
CA LEU A 26 15.06 -15.58 -12.70
C LEU A 26 14.97 -14.57 -13.85
N MET A 27 13.93 -13.75 -13.84
CA MET A 27 13.86 -12.54 -14.63
C MET A 27 14.67 -11.46 -13.94
N GLN A 28 15.66 -10.91 -14.63
CA GLN A 28 16.47 -9.78 -14.22
C GLN A 28 15.95 -8.52 -14.90
N ILE A 29 15.58 -7.52 -14.10
CA ILE A 29 15.18 -6.19 -14.57
C ILE A 29 16.30 -5.23 -14.22
N TYR A 30 16.80 -4.53 -15.22
CA TYR A 30 17.78 -3.46 -15.09
C TYR A 30 17.14 -2.14 -15.48
N LEU A 31 17.23 -1.13 -14.62
CA LEU A 31 16.83 0.24 -14.92
C LEU A 31 17.84 1.19 -14.28
N ASN A 32 18.43 2.07 -15.10
CA ASN A 32 19.27 3.18 -14.65
C ASN A 32 20.38 2.80 -13.65
N GLY A 33 21.05 1.68 -13.88
CA GLY A 33 22.18 1.21 -13.05
C GLY A 33 21.80 0.27 -11.90
N ARG A 34 20.51 0.09 -11.63
CA ARG A 34 20.01 -0.83 -10.60
C ARG A 34 19.46 -2.11 -11.21
N ARG A 35 19.48 -3.20 -10.44
CA ARG A 35 18.98 -4.52 -10.84
C ARG A 35 18.03 -5.08 -9.80
N ALA A 36 16.97 -5.73 -10.25
CA ALA A 36 16.13 -6.60 -9.43
C ALA A 36 15.94 -7.95 -10.10
N TYR A 37 15.59 -8.93 -9.28
CA TYR A 37 15.39 -10.31 -9.69
C TYR A 37 14.01 -10.78 -9.25
N ILE A 38 13.29 -11.46 -10.15
CA ILE A 38 11.98 -12.04 -9.92
C ILE A 38 12.02 -13.50 -10.36
N GLY A 39 11.55 -14.41 -9.53
CA GLY A 39 11.44 -15.81 -9.93
C GLY A 39 10.33 -16.00 -10.95
N THR A 40 10.59 -16.71 -12.05
CA THR A 40 9.56 -16.97 -13.08
C THR A 40 8.69 -18.17 -12.73
N GLY A 41 9.03 -18.92 -11.68
CA GLY A 41 8.40 -20.21 -11.34
C GLY A 41 8.94 -21.40 -12.13
N TYR A 42 9.70 -21.16 -13.20
CA TYR A 42 10.30 -22.21 -14.03
C TYR A 42 11.75 -22.52 -13.61
N LYS A 43 12.21 -23.69 -14.06
CA LYS A 43 13.59 -24.16 -13.87
C LYS A 43 14.17 -24.60 -15.20
N ALA A 44 15.49 -24.58 -15.32
CA ALA A 44 16.23 -25.14 -16.45
C ALA A 44 17.52 -25.80 -15.96
N ASN A 45 17.98 -26.82 -16.70
CA ASN A 45 19.35 -27.30 -16.56
C ASN A 45 20.32 -26.35 -17.25
N PHE A 46 21.55 -26.25 -16.75
CA PHE A 46 22.59 -25.41 -17.37
C PHE A 46 22.93 -25.85 -18.81
N SER A 47 22.81 -27.14 -19.12
CA SER A 47 23.02 -27.67 -20.47
C SER A 47 21.95 -27.20 -21.47
N GLU A 48 20.72 -27.01 -21.00
CA GLU A 48 19.54 -26.63 -21.77
C GLU A 48 19.31 -25.10 -21.78
N TRP A 49 20.23 -24.32 -21.21
CA TRP A 49 20.10 -22.86 -21.08
C TRP A 49 21.16 -22.12 -21.90
N ASP A 50 20.71 -21.13 -22.64
CA ASP A 50 21.55 -20.16 -23.33
C ASP A 50 21.72 -18.94 -22.44
N SER A 51 22.86 -18.84 -21.75
CA SER A 51 23.16 -17.74 -20.83
C SER A 51 23.40 -16.41 -21.53
N GLU A 52 23.81 -16.42 -22.80
CA GLU A 52 24.07 -15.20 -23.56
C GLU A 52 22.76 -14.55 -24.00
N ASN A 53 21.84 -15.37 -24.51
CA ASN A 53 20.53 -14.90 -24.96
C ASN A 53 19.45 -14.92 -23.87
N GLY A 54 19.70 -15.58 -22.74
CA GLY A 54 18.75 -15.70 -21.63
C GLY A 54 17.49 -16.50 -22.01
N LYS A 55 17.67 -17.66 -22.67
CA LYS A 55 16.55 -18.49 -23.15
C LYS A 55 16.87 -19.98 -23.08
N TYR A 56 15.86 -20.84 -23.20
CA TYR A 56 16.06 -22.28 -23.34
C TYR A 56 16.64 -22.59 -24.73
N ARG A 57 17.63 -23.50 -24.77
CA ARG A 57 18.27 -24.01 -26.00
C ARG A 57 17.42 -25.10 -26.65
N GLY A 58 17.38 -25.09 -27.98
CA GLY A 58 16.71 -26.10 -28.81
C GLY A 58 15.44 -25.58 -29.47
N ASN A 59 14.73 -26.48 -30.16
CA ASN A 59 13.61 -26.16 -31.05
C ASN A 59 12.40 -27.10 -30.87
N SER A 60 12.35 -27.87 -29.78
CA SER A 60 11.17 -28.69 -29.48
C SER A 60 9.96 -27.79 -29.18
N ALA A 61 8.75 -28.30 -29.42
CA ALA A 61 7.52 -27.56 -29.13
C ALA A 61 7.49 -27.05 -27.67
N LYS A 62 7.94 -27.86 -26.72
CA LYS A 62 8.05 -27.49 -25.30
C LYS A 62 9.00 -26.29 -25.10
N ILE A 63 10.18 -26.32 -25.71
CA ILE A 63 11.19 -25.25 -25.60
C ILE A 63 10.66 -23.94 -26.23
N LEU A 64 10.01 -24.04 -27.39
CA LEU A 64 9.40 -22.89 -28.06
C LEU A 64 8.33 -22.25 -27.16
N THR A 65 7.41 -23.04 -26.62
CA THR A 65 6.37 -22.54 -25.69
C THR A 65 6.96 -21.91 -24.42
N MET A 66 8.03 -22.48 -23.87
CA MET A 66 8.71 -21.90 -22.71
C MET A 66 9.37 -20.57 -23.03
N ASN A 67 10.05 -20.46 -24.18
CA ASN A 67 10.67 -19.22 -24.63
C ASN A 67 9.61 -18.14 -24.94
N GLU A 68 8.51 -18.49 -25.61
CA GLU A 68 7.38 -17.59 -25.83
C GLU A 68 6.79 -17.06 -24.52
N TYR A 69 6.70 -17.90 -23.48
CA TYR A 69 6.28 -17.46 -22.15
C TYR A 69 7.25 -16.44 -21.55
N MET A 70 8.55 -16.67 -21.66
CA MET A 70 9.56 -15.71 -21.20
C MET A 70 9.48 -14.39 -21.98
N ASP A 71 9.25 -14.44 -23.28
CA ASP A 71 9.03 -13.24 -24.10
C ASP A 71 7.77 -12.48 -23.68
N ARG A 72 6.68 -13.18 -23.35
CA ARG A 72 5.47 -12.56 -22.78
C ARG A 72 5.76 -11.83 -21.47
N LEU A 73 6.44 -12.48 -20.53
CA LEU A 73 6.84 -11.84 -19.27
C LEU A 73 7.66 -10.56 -19.52
N LYS A 74 8.62 -10.63 -20.45
CA LYS A 74 9.43 -9.48 -20.85
C LYS A 74 8.57 -8.34 -21.40
N MET A 75 7.62 -8.64 -22.28
CA MET A 75 6.69 -7.66 -22.84
C MET A 75 5.81 -7.02 -21.76
N ASP A 76 5.35 -7.79 -20.77
CA ASP A 76 4.55 -7.27 -19.66
C ASP A 76 5.33 -6.25 -18.81
N VAL A 77 6.62 -6.50 -18.52
CA VAL A 77 7.48 -5.54 -17.82
C VAL A 77 7.63 -4.23 -18.60
N ILE A 78 7.87 -4.33 -19.91
CA ILE A 78 8.04 -3.16 -20.79
C ILE A 78 6.74 -2.36 -20.85
N ARG A 79 5.59 -3.03 -21.02
CA ARG A 79 4.27 -2.40 -21.03
C ARG A 79 4.02 -1.64 -19.72
N MET A 80 4.23 -2.31 -18.58
CA MET A 80 4.03 -1.73 -17.26
C MET A 80 4.96 -0.52 -17.01
N TYR A 81 6.22 -0.59 -17.43
CA TYR A 81 7.13 0.56 -17.35
C TYR A 81 6.62 1.75 -18.17
N ASN A 82 6.16 1.52 -19.39
CA ASN A 82 5.63 2.57 -20.26
C ASN A 82 4.36 3.20 -19.69
N GLU A 83 3.45 2.40 -19.11
CA GLU A 83 2.25 2.88 -18.43
C GLU A 83 2.59 3.77 -17.23
N MET A 84 3.59 3.38 -16.42
CA MET A 84 4.00 4.20 -15.27
C MET A 84 4.68 5.50 -15.72
N LYS A 85 5.45 5.46 -16.82
CA LYS A 85 6.08 6.65 -17.38
C LYS A 85 5.09 7.60 -18.03
N SER A 86 4.02 7.10 -18.66
CA SER A 86 2.97 7.96 -19.24
C SER A 86 2.19 8.72 -18.17
N GLN A 87 2.19 8.23 -16.92
CA GLN A 87 1.61 8.89 -15.75
C GLN A 87 2.57 9.90 -15.08
N ASN A 88 3.71 10.23 -15.67
CA ASN A 88 4.75 11.10 -15.10
C ASN A 88 5.30 10.62 -13.74
N LEU A 89 5.29 9.31 -13.48
CA LEU A 89 5.89 8.76 -12.27
C LEU A 89 7.41 8.57 -12.44
N ASP A 90 8.17 8.89 -11.39
CA ASP A 90 9.57 8.51 -11.29
C ASP A 90 9.67 7.00 -11.00
N VAL A 91 9.84 6.21 -12.05
CA VAL A 91 9.87 4.75 -11.96
C VAL A 91 11.24 4.24 -11.52
N THR A 92 11.27 3.46 -10.44
CA THR A 92 12.45 2.70 -10.01
C THR A 92 12.31 1.21 -10.34
N VAL A 93 13.43 0.47 -10.29
CA VAL A 93 13.40 -0.99 -10.45
C VAL A 93 12.54 -1.67 -9.37
N ASP A 94 12.57 -1.14 -8.15
CA ASP A 94 11.84 -1.71 -7.02
C ASP A 94 10.33 -1.52 -7.20
N ASP A 95 9.89 -0.40 -7.80
CA ASP A 95 8.48 -0.19 -8.16
C ASP A 95 7.99 -1.21 -9.18
N LEU A 96 8.78 -1.46 -10.23
CA LEU A 96 8.49 -2.48 -11.24
C LEU A 96 8.40 -3.87 -10.57
N ARG A 97 9.33 -4.19 -9.67
CA ARG A 97 9.35 -5.46 -8.96
C ARG A 97 8.13 -5.65 -8.08
N ARG A 98 7.75 -4.63 -7.30
CA ARG A 98 6.56 -4.66 -6.44
C ARG A 98 5.31 -4.93 -7.27
N LYS A 99 5.08 -4.11 -8.30
CA LYS A 99 3.91 -4.22 -9.17
C LYS A 99 3.83 -5.58 -9.88
N LEU A 100 4.96 -6.13 -10.35
CA LEU A 100 5.00 -7.46 -11.00
C LEU A 100 4.69 -8.62 -10.05
N LYS A 101 4.99 -8.48 -8.77
CA LYS A 101 4.65 -9.50 -7.77
C LYS A 101 3.18 -9.44 -7.33
N GLY A 102 2.40 -8.51 -7.86
CA GLY A 102 1.09 -8.19 -7.29
C GLY A 102 1.22 -7.58 -5.89
N GLU A 103 2.42 -7.11 -5.50
CA GLU A 103 2.60 -6.17 -4.40
C GLU A 103 2.15 -4.80 -4.92
N GLU A 104 0.89 -4.70 -5.34
CA GLU A 104 0.21 -3.41 -5.37
C GLU A 104 0.13 -2.98 -3.91
N GLU A 105 1.17 -2.28 -3.45
CA GLU A 105 0.95 -1.23 -2.47
C GLU A 105 0.07 -0.17 -3.15
N LYS A 106 -1.24 -0.45 -3.23
CA LYS A 106 -2.11 0.54 -2.63
C LYS A 106 -1.64 0.58 -1.20
N GLN A 107 -0.92 1.63 -0.83
CA GLN A 107 -0.54 1.98 0.54
C GLN A 107 -1.81 2.25 1.35
N SER A 108 -2.77 1.32 1.34
CA SER A 108 -3.91 1.37 2.21
C SER A 108 -3.40 0.92 3.56
N LYS A 109 -2.82 1.88 4.27
CA LYS A 109 -2.66 1.76 5.71
C LYS A 109 -4.00 1.41 6.32
N THR A 110 -3.97 0.83 7.50
CA THR A 110 -5.18 0.64 8.27
C THR A 110 -5.53 1.92 9.05
N LEU A 111 -6.77 2.03 9.52
CA LEU A 111 -7.19 3.20 10.28
C LEU A 111 -6.40 3.34 11.59
N LEU A 112 -6.10 2.25 12.31
CA LEU A 112 -5.32 2.36 13.56
C LEU A 112 -3.84 2.67 13.30
N GLU A 113 -3.27 2.21 12.18
CA GLU A 113 -1.93 2.61 11.75
C GLU A 113 -1.85 4.12 11.48
N VAL A 114 -2.84 4.70 10.80
CA VAL A 114 -2.87 6.15 10.61
C VAL A 114 -3.02 6.88 11.94
N CYS A 115 -3.85 6.36 12.86
CA CYS A 115 -3.97 6.94 14.20
C CYS A 115 -2.62 6.95 14.94
N GLU A 116 -1.82 5.90 14.80
CA GLU A 116 -0.49 5.78 15.39
C GLU A 116 0.46 6.82 14.82
N VAL A 117 0.58 6.87 13.49
CA VAL A 117 1.44 7.85 12.81
C VAL A 117 1.02 9.28 13.12
N TYR A 118 -0.28 9.55 13.17
CA TYR A 118 -0.81 10.86 13.57
C TYR A 118 -0.40 11.17 15.02
N ASN A 119 -0.62 10.25 15.96
CA ASN A 119 -0.26 10.44 17.37
C ASN A 119 1.23 10.69 17.55
N GLU A 120 2.08 9.89 16.91
CA GLU A 120 3.53 10.03 16.99
C GLU A 120 3.97 11.41 16.49
N LYS A 121 3.48 11.83 15.32
CA LYS A 121 3.80 13.14 14.75
C LYS A 121 3.42 14.28 15.69
N TYR A 122 2.21 14.24 16.23
CA TYR A 122 1.67 15.31 17.07
C TYR A 122 2.11 15.23 18.55
N SER A 123 2.75 14.15 18.97
CA SER A 123 3.34 14.03 20.31
C SER A 123 4.42 15.09 20.56
N SER A 124 5.19 15.43 19.53
CA SER A 124 6.23 16.45 19.57
C SER A 124 5.69 17.88 19.77
N LEU A 125 4.40 18.09 19.50
CA LEU A 125 3.72 19.39 19.62
C LEU A 125 3.00 19.56 20.96
N VAL A 126 3.08 18.57 21.85
CA VAL A 126 2.47 18.62 23.18
C VAL A 126 3.18 19.66 24.04
N GLY A 127 2.42 20.62 24.56
CA GLY A 127 2.94 21.77 25.32
C GLY A 127 3.37 22.96 24.45
N ILE A 128 3.32 22.82 23.11
CA ILE A 128 3.53 23.92 22.16
C ILE A 128 2.19 24.34 21.57
N GLU A 129 1.55 23.42 20.84
CA GLU A 129 0.28 23.66 20.14
C GLU A 129 -0.85 22.75 20.66
N ILE A 130 -0.49 21.64 21.30
CA ILE A 130 -1.45 20.65 21.81
C ILE A 130 -1.36 20.56 23.33
N GLU A 131 -2.50 20.75 23.99
CA GLU A 131 -2.62 20.49 25.41
C GLU A 131 -2.51 19.00 25.73
N LYS A 132 -1.91 18.66 26.87
CA LYS A 132 -1.74 17.28 27.36
C LYS A 132 -3.06 16.51 27.39
N ASP A 133 -4.15 17.14 27.82
CA ASP A 133 -5.48 16.52 27.86
C ASP A 133 -6.04 16.23 26.46
N THR A 134 -5.72 17.07 25.48
CA THR A 134 -6.08 16.83 24.09
C THR A 134 -5.32 15.64 23.53
N PHE A 135 -4.02 15.53 23.81
CA PHE A 135 -3.23 14.38 23.38
C PHE A 135 -3.68 13.06 24.06
N ARG A 136 -3.99 13.10 25.36
CA ARG A 136 -4.54 11.93 26.08
C ARG A 136 -5.82 11.41 25.43
N ARG A 137 -6.67 12.30 24.91
CA ARG A 137 -7.89 11.91 24.18
C ARG A 137 -7.58 11.17 22.87
N TYR A 138 -6.45 11.41 22.22
CA TYR A 138 -6.10 10.70 20.99
C TYR A 138 -5.81 9.22 21.25
N GLY A 139 -5.13 8.92 22.36
CA GLY A 139 -4.95 7.54 22.84
C GLY A 139 -6.29 6.88 23.17
N ALA A 140 -7.14 7.57 23.94
CA ALA A 140 -8.46 7.06 24.30
C ALA A 140 -9.36 6.80 23.08
N PHE A 141 -9.28 7.66 22.07
CA PHE A 141 -9.94 7.45 20.78
C PHE A 141 -9.43 6.18 20.09
N LYS A 142 -8.10 5.99 19.94
CA LYS A 142 -7.52 4.81 19.27
C LYS A 142 -8.03 3.52 19.92
N THR A 143 -8.11 3.48 21.24
CA THR A 143 -8.68 2.34 21.98
C THR A 143 -10.15 2.12 21.66
N LYS A 144 -10.97 3.19 21.64
CA LYS A 144 -12.43 3.09 21.45
C LYS A 144 -12.81 2.74 20.02
N ILE A 145 -12.12 3.29 19.02
CA ILE A 145 -12.35 2.92 17.63
C ILE A 145 -11.85 1.51 17.32
N GLY A 146 -10.74 1.07 17.93
CA GLY A 146 -10.30 -0.33 17.85
C GLY A 146 -11.31 -1.30 18.46
N ALA A 147 -11.93 -0.95 19.59
CA ALA A 147 -13.00 -1.74 20.18
C ALA A 147 -14.24 -1.84 19.28
N PHE A 148 -14.62 -0.74 18.63
CA PHE A 148 -15.69 -0.72 17.62
C PHE A 148 -15.37 -1.62 16.43
N ILE A 149 -14.15 -1.52 15.86
CA ILE A 149 -13.75 -2.34 14.72
C ILE A 149 -13.85 -3.84 15.07
N LYS A 150 -13.38 -4.20 16.26
CA LYS A 150 -13.49 -5.58 16.76
C LYS A 150 -14.94 -6.02 16.97
N TYR A 151 -15.81 -5.13 17.45
CA TYR A 151 -17.21 -5.41 17.69
C TYR A 151 -18.00 -5.60 16.38
N SER A 152 -17.88 -4.65 15.44
CA SER A 152 -18.71 -4.62 14.23
C SER A 152 -18.14 -5.46 13.09
N PHE A 153 -16.82 -5.45 12.90
CA PHE A 153 -16.16 -6.08 11.75
C PHE A 153 -15.45 -7.39 12.11
N LYS A 154 -15.41 -7.77 13.39
CA LYS A 154 -14.65 -8.94 13.91
C LYS A 154 -13.18 -8.96 13.48
N SER A 155 -12.65 -7.79 13.15
CA SER A 155 -11.27 -7.60 12.71
C SER A 155 -10.46 -6.90 13.79
N LYS A 156 -9.13 -7.02 13.72
CA LYS A 156 -8.22 -6.21 14.54
C LYS A 156 -8.13 -4.77 14.05
N ASP A 157 -8.37 -4.55 12.75
CA ASP A 157 -8.25 -3.25 12.10
C ASP A 157 -9.06 -3.21 10.79
N ILE A 158 -9.14 -2.04 10.16
CA ILE A 158 -9.82 -1.82 8.88
C ILE A 158 -8.91 -1.06 7.92
N LEU A 159 -8.85 -1.50 6.66
CA LEU A 159 -8.12 -0.80 5.62
C LEU A 159 -8.77 0.56 5.33
N LEU A 160 -7.97 1.60 5.10
CA LEU A 160 -8.50 2.91 4.70
C LEU A 160 -9.35 2.83 3.42
N THR A 161 -9.01 1.95 2.47
CA THR A 161 -9.79 1.75 1.24
C THR A 161 -11.19 1.19 1.49
N ASP A 162 -11.39 0.51 2.62
CA ASP A 162 -12.67 -0.10 2.98
C ASP A 162 -13.54 0.83 3.82
N LEU A 163 -13.02 2.02 4.17
CA LEU A 163 -13.78 3.03 4.91
C LEU A 163 -14.87 3.65 4.05
N LYS A 164 -16.11 3.32 4.38
CA LYS A 164 -17.33 3.88 3.79
C LYS A 164 -17.96 4.90 4.73
N TYR A 165 -18.82 5.76 4.19
CA TYR A 165 -19.60 6.70 5.00
C TYR A 165 -20.42 6.01 6.11
N SER A 166 -20.92 4.80 5.87
CA SER A 166 -21.63 3.99 6.87
C SER A 166 -20.80 3.71 8.12
N PHE A 167 -19.47 3.59 7.98
CA PHE A 167 -18.57 3.36 9.10
C PHE A 167 -18.68 4.46 10.16
N ALA A 168 -18.74 5.73 9.76
CA ALA A 168 -18.85 6.85 10.70
C ALA A 168 -20.21 6.89 11.40
N ILE A 169 -21.29 6.58 10.67
CA ILE A 169 -22.64 6.51 11.26
C ILE A 169 -22.71 5.38 12.29
N GLU A 170 -22.22 4.20 11.92
CA GLU A 170 -22.20 3.04 12.80
C GLU A 170 -21.29 3.26 14.00
N TYR A 171 -20.16 3.93 13.81
CA TYR A 171 -19.26 4.30 14.91
C TYR A 171 -19.93 5.30 15.85
N GLU A 172 -20.58 6.34 15.34
CA GLU A 172 -21.36 7.27 16.16
C GLU A 172 -22.45 6.54 16.95
N HIS A 173 -23.17 5.62 16.30
CA HIS A 173 -24.19 4.82 16.96
C HIS A 173 -23.60 3.96 18.09
N TYR A 174 -22.53 3.23 17.82
CA TYR A 174 -21.80 2.42 18.81
C TYR A 174 -21.31 3.26 20.00
N LEU A 175 -20.82 4.47 19.76
CA LEU A 175 -20.38 5.36 20.84
C LEU A 175 -21.54 5.77 21.77
N LYS A 176 -22.77 5.87 21.25
CA LYS A 176 -23.99 6.20 22.03
C LYS A 176 -24.55 4.98 22.76
N THR A 177 -24.67 3.84 22.09
CA THR A 177 -25.39 2.68 22.60
C THR A 177 -24.51 1.78 23.47
N GLU A 178 -23.38 1.32 22.92
CA GLU A 178 -22.50 0.35 23.55
C GLU A 178 -21.49 1.03 24.47
N ALA A 179 -20.82 2.09 23.99
CA ALA A 179 -19.82 2.80 24.79
C ALA A 179 -20.42 3.82 25.76
N LYS A 180 -21.73 4.13 25.63
CA LYS A 180 -22.52 5.05 26.47
C LYS A 180 -21.81 6.38 26.75
N LEU A 181 -21.15 6.93 25.74
CA LEU A 181 -20.41 8.19 25.89
C LEU A 181 -21.36 9.40 25.90
N HIS A 182 -21.02 10.38 26.73
CA HIS A 182 -21.71 11.67 26.72
C HIS A 182 -21.47 12.41 25.39
N GLN A 183 -22.46 13.19 24.94
CA GLN A 183 -22.48 13.87 23.64
C GLN A 183 -21.21 14.69 23.37
N ASN A 184 -20.71 15.43 24.37
CA ASN A 184 -19.50 16.24 24.22
C ASN A 184 -18.26 15.40 23.89
N THR A 185 -18.11 14.24 24.54
CA THR A 185 -16.98 13.33 24.30
C THR A 185 -17.10 12.67 22.93
N LEU A 186 -18.31 12.25 22.56
CA LEU A 186 -18.60 11.67 21.25
C LEU A 186 -18.23 12.63 20.12
N VAL A 187 -18.65 13.89 20.20
CA VAL A 187 -18.33 14.92 19.20
C VAL A 187 -16.82 15.07 19.03
N LYS A 188 -16.05 15.05 20.14
CA LYS A 188 -14.58 15.10 20.08
C LYS A 188 -13.98 13.88 19.39
N TYR A 189 -14.55 12.69 19.58
CA TYR A 189 -14.09 11.48 18.90
C TYR A 189 -14.40 11.51 17.40
N MET A 190 -15.60 11.95 17.01
CA MET A 190 -15.95 12.11 15.60
C MET A 190 -15.07 13.16 14.91
N GLN A 191 -14.81 14.29 15.57
CA GLN A 191 -13.86 15.30 15.07
C GLN A 191 -12.46 14.73 14.88
N TYR A 192 -12.02 13.86 15.78
CA TYR A 192 -10.72 13.23 15.68
C TYR A 192 -10.64 12.20 14.55
N LEU A 193 -11.68 11.39 14.35
CA LEU A 193 -11.80 10.50 13.19
C LEU A 193 -11.62 11.26 11.88
N ILE A 194 -12.34 12.38 11.73
CA ILE A 194 -12.23 13.25 10.55
C ILE A 194 -10.78 13.74 10.36
N ARG A 195 -10.12 14.22 11.42
CA ARG A 195 -8.72 14.69 11.34
C ARG A 195 -7.74 13.60 10.90
N VAL A 196 -7.88 12.38 11.42
CA VAL A 196 -7.04 11.23 11.05
C VAL A 196 -7.25 10.85 9.59
N VAL A 197 -8.50 10.84 9.13
CA VAL A 197 -8.84 10.55 7.74
C VAL A 197 -8.34 11.66 6.80
N ASP A 198 -8.55 12.93 7.16
CA ASP A 198 -8.03 14.08 6.40
C ASP A 198 -6.50 14.06 6.33
N PHE A 199 -5.84 13.63 7.40
CA PHE A 199 -4.40 13.40 7.40
C PHE A 199 -4.02 12.31 6.40
N ALA A 200 -4.72 11.17 6.38
CA ALA A 200 -4.48 10.12 5.38
C ALA A 200 -4.68 10.61 3.94
N VAL A 201 -5.70 11.43 3.69
CA VAL A 201 -5.96 12.05 2.37
C VAL A 201 -4.81 12.99 1.97
N LYS A 202 -4.30 13.82 2.89
CA LYS A 202 -3.18 14.74 2.63
C LYS A 202 -1.87 14.01 2.33
N TYR A 203 -1.72 12.78 2.83
CA TYR A 203 -0.58 11.91 2.58
C TYR A 203 -0.80 10.96 1.39
N GLU A 204 -1.91 11.12 0.65
CA GLU A 204 -2.26 10.32 -0.53
C GLU A 204 -2.41 8.81 -0.23
N TRP A 205 -2.71 8.45 1.03
CA TRP A 205 -2.98 7.05 1.42
C TRP A 205 -4.42 6.62 1.11
N VAL A 206 -5.31 7.58 0.86
CA VAL A 206 -6.69 7.33 0.45
C VAL A 206 -7.17 8.46 -0.48
N GLU A 207 -7.96 8.11 -1.50
CA GLU A 207 -8.49 9.08 -2.46
C GLU A 207 -9.53 10.02 -1.82
N LYS A 208 -9.54 11.27 -2.28
CA LYS A 208 -10.24 12.44 -1.69
C LYS A 208 -11.78 12.35 -1.63
N ILE A 209 -12.40 11.27 -2.13
CA ILE A 209 -13.84 11.23 -2.44
C ILE A 209 -14.73 10.63 -1.31
N PHE A 210 -14.18 10.13 -0.20
CA PHE A 210 -14.99 9.35 0.75
C PHE A 210 -15.69 10.10 1.90
N TRP A 211 -15.47 11.40 2.12
CA TRP A 211 -15.82 12.01 3.43
C TRP A 211 -16.48 13.40 3.44
N GLN A 212 -17.11 13.86 2.35
CA GLN A 212 -17.77 15.18 2.32
C GLN A 212 -19.15 15.24 3.03
N GLY A 213 -19.63 14.14 3.61
CA GLY A 213 -20.98 14.05 4.21
C GLY A 213 -21.07 14.14 5.73
N ILE A 214 -19.97 14.03 6.49
CA ILE A 214 -20.06 14.09 7.96
C ILE A 214 -20.18 15.55 8.42
N ASN A 215 -21.40 16.08 8.43
CA ASN A 215 -21.73 17.20 9.29
C ASN A 215 -21.81 16.68 10.72
N VAL A 216 -20.69 16.71 11.46
CA VAL A 216 -20.77 16.61 12.92
C VAL A 216 -21.53 17.84 13.37
N GLN A 217 -22.83 17.70 13.62
CA GLN A 217 -23.64 18.80 14.15
C GLN A 217 -23.05 19.21 15.50
N SER A 218 -22.14 20.17 15.50
CA SER A 218 -21.95 21.05 16.63
C SER A 218 -23.25 21.83 16.75
N LYS A 219 -24.14 21.42 17.65
CA LYS A 219 -25.22 22.30 18.09
C LYS A 219 -24.53 23.60 18.53
N LYS A 220 -24.82 24.68 17.81
CA LYS A 220 -24.24 26.02 17.98
C LYS A 220 -24.14 26.38 19.47
N LEU A 221 -22.92 26.61 19.95
CA LEU A 221 -22.65 27.44 21.12
C LEU A 221 -22.26 28.83 20.62
N ARG A 222 -23.25 29.54 20.06
CA ARG A 222 -23.37 31.00 19.85
C ARG A 222 -24.86 31.23 19.67
N GLU A 223 -25.56 31.71 20.68
CA GLU A 223 -25.84 33.12 21.02
C GLU A 223 -26.56 33.05 22.40
N ASN A 224 -26.41 33.90 23.41
CA ASN A 224 -25.72 35.16 23.68
C ASN A 224 -25.54 35.24 25.21
N ILE A 225 -24.75 36.24 25.62
CA ILE A 225 -24.70 36.92 26.92
C ILE A 225 -25.99 36.78 27.75
#